data_AF-K9E9K3-F1
#
_entry.id   AF-K9E9K3-F1
#
_cell.length_a   1.000
_cell.length_b   1.000
_cell.length_c   1.000
_cell.angle_alpha   90.00
_cell.angle_beta   90.00
_cell.angle_gamma   90.00
#
_symmetry.space_group_name_H-M   'P 1'
#
loop_
_entity.id
_entity.type
_entity.pdbx_description
1 polymer ?
#
loop_
_entity_poly.entity_id
_entity_poly.type
_entity_poly.pdbx_seq_one_letter_code
_entity_poly.pdbx_strand_id
1 'polypeptide(L)'
;MKRKTIDIITLGCSKNLVDSEHLMRQLEEAGYHVTHDTEKPEGEIAVINTCGFIGDAKEESINVILEFAQAREEGELEKLYVMGCLSERYLKELAIEIPQVDKFYGKFNWAELLQDLGKAYHEELHIERTLTTPNHYAYLKISEGCDRKCSYCAIPIITGKHVSRPIEEILDEVRYLVAKGVKEFQVIAQELTYYGVDLYKKQMLPELIERISEIPGVEWIRLHYAYPAHFPTDLFRVMRERPNVCKYMDIALQHISDSMLEKMRRHVTKEETYHLLEQFRKEVPGIHLRTTLMVGHPGETEADFEDLKEFVRKVRFDRMGAFAYSEEEGTYAAAHYEDEISQEVKQARLDELMSIQQGISAELSAAKVGQRMKVIIDRLEGDYYVGRTEFDSPEVDPEVLIEQNGQTLLIGNFYQVEIINSDDFDLFGRVI
;
A
#
# COMPACT_ATOMS: atom_id res chain seq x y z
N MET A 1 33.66 -20.94 -1.30
CA MET A 1 33.68 -19.56 -1.83
C MET A 1 32.77 -18.73 -0.95
N LYS A 2 33.18 -17.50 -0.59
CA LYS A 2 32.32 -16.57 0.15
C LYS A 2 31.09 -16.28 -0.73
N ARG A 3 29.87 -16.38 -0.19
CA ARG A 3 28.66 -15.97 -0.92
C ARG A 3 28.77 -14.46 -1.16
N LYS A 4 28.51 -14.01 -2.39
CA LYS A 4 28.38 -12.57 -2.66
C LYS A 4 27.13 -12.05 -1.95
N THR A 5 27.21 -10.83 -1.45
CA THR A 5 26.09 -10.14 -0.80
C THR A 5 25.40 -9.24 -1.83
N ILE A 6 24.06 -9.30 -1.88
CA ILE A 6 23.21 -8.43 -2.70
C ILE A 6 22.30 -7.63 -1.78
N ASP A 7 22.34 -6.30 -1.89
CA ASP A 7 21.34 -5.44 -1.27
C ASP A 7 20.13 -5.28 -2.19
N ILE A 8 18.94 -5.48 -1.64
CA ILE A 8 17.68 -5.12 -2.29
C ILE A 8 17.18 -3.84 -1.65
N ILE A 9 17.16 -2.76 -2.43
CA ILE A 9 16.61 -1.47 -2.03
C ILE A 9 15.20 -1.39 -2.57
N THR A 10 14.20 -1.27 -1.69
CA THR A 10 12.80 -1.21 -2.11
C THR A 10 12.22 0.16 -1.85
N LEU A 11 11.71 0.79 -2.90
CA LEU A 11 11.08 2.10 -2.84
C LEU A 11 9.61 2.01 -3.26
N GLY A 12 8.83 2.99 -2.82
CA GLY A 12 7.44 3.17 -3.22
C GLY A 12 6.44 2.51 -2.29
N CYS A 13 5.83 1.42 -2.73
CA CYS A 13 4.62 0.89 -2.09
C CYS A 13 4.74 -0.57 -1.67
N SER A 14 3.81 -1.00 -0.82
CA SER A 14 3.71 -2.39 -0.33
C SER A 14 3.66 -3.45 -1.44
N LYS A 15 3.17 -3.10 -2.64
CA LYS A 15 3.19 -4.02 -3.80
C LYS A 15 4.61 -4.28 -4.31
N ASN A 16 5.46 -3.25 -4.33
CA ASN A 16 6.88 -3.40 -4.65
C ASN A 16 7.61 -4.18 -3.56
N LEU A 17 7.22 -4.02 -2.29
CA LEU A 17 7.78 -4.80 -1.19
C LEU A 17 7.55 -6.30 -1.38
N VAL A 18 6.32 -6.72 -1.70
CA VAL A 18 6.03 -8.12 -2.03
C VAL A 18 6.89 -8.63 -3.19
N ASP A 19 7.07 -7.81 -4.23
CA ASP A 19 7.91 -8.14 -5.39
C ASP A 19 9.38 -8.35 -4.99
N SER A 20 9.90 -7.46 -4.15
CA SER A 20 11.26 -7.56 -3.60
C SER A 20 11.44 -8.81 -2.73
N GLU A 21 10.49 -9.14 -1.84
CA GLU A 21 10.57 -10.32 -0.97
C GLU A 21 10.60 -11.65 -1.74
N HIS A 22 9.89 -11.73 -2.88
CA HIS A 22 9.99 -12.88 -3.79
C HIS A 22 11.36 -12.92 -4.49
N LEU A 23 11.85 -11.78 -4.99
CA LEU A 23 13.17 -11.72 -5.61
C LEU A 23 14.28 -12.10 -4.62
N MET A 24 14.20 -11.64 -3.37
CA MET A 24 15.13 -12.00 -2.30
C MET A 24 15.18 -13.51 -2.12
N ARG A 25 14.02 -14.17 -2.03
CA ARG A 25 13.95 -15.64 -1.88
C ARG A 25 14.59 -16.38 -3.06
N GLN A 26 14.38 -15.90 -4.29
CA GLN A 26 15.02 -16.46 -5.50
C GLN A 26 16.55 -16.31 -5.47
N LEU A 27 17.05 -15.14 -5.05
CA LEU A 27 18.49 -14.87 -4.94
C LEU A 27 19.15 -15.71 -3.84
N GLU A 28 18.48 -15.91 -2.71
CA GLU A 28 18.95 -16.80 -1.64
C GLU A 28 19.06 -18.25 -2.13
N GLU A 29 18.07 -18.75 -2.88
CA GLU A 29 18.14 -20.09 -3.51
C GLU A 29 19.31 -20.18 -4.49
N ALA A 30 19.53 -19.12 -5.26
CA ALA A 30 20.64 -19.00 -6.19
C ALA A 30 22.03 -18.92 -5.51
N GLY A 31 22.08 -18.88 -4.18
CA GLY A 31 23.28 -18.96 -3.36
C GLY A 31 23.88 -17.61 -2.96
N TYR A 32 23.13 -16.51 -3.10
CA TYR A 32 23.53 -15.20 -2.59
C TYR A 32 23.20 -15.07 -1.09
N HIS A 33 23.91 -14.17 -0.42
CA HIS A 33 23.42 -13.59 0.82
C HIS A 33 22.67 -12.31 0.45
N VAL A 34 21.45 -12.14 0.96
CA VAL A 34 20.61 -11.01 0.56
C VAL A 34 20.28 -10.18 1.79
N THR A 35 20.41 -8.87 1.63
CA THR A 35 20.17 -7.85 2.66
C THR A 35 19.12 -6.87 2.16
N HIS A 36 18.37 -6.28 3.08
CA HIS A 36 17.31 -5.30 2.81
C HIS A 36 17.39 -4.22 3.88
N ASP A 37 18.35 -3.31 3.69
CA ASP A 37 18.53 -2.11 4.50
C ASP A 37 19.02 -0.99 3.58
N THR A 38 18.12 -0.09 3.22
CA THR A 38 18.43 1.04 2.34
C THR A 38 19.36 2.05 3.02
N GLU A 39 19.32 2.16 4.35
CA GLU A 39 20.15 3.13 5.08
C GLU A 39 21.60 2.66 5.26
N LYS A 40 21.80 1.34 5.29
CA LYS A 40 23.12 0.71 5.48
C LYS A 40 23.32 -0.44 4.51
N PRO A 41 23.50 -0.16 3.20
CA PRO A 41 23.87 -1.18 2.23
C PRO A 41 25.26 -1.74 2.57
N GLU A 42 25.40 -3.07 2.55
CA GLU A 42 26.66 -3.80 2.82
C GLU A 42 27.07 -4.75 1.68
N GLY A 43 26.30 -4.74 0.59
CA GLY A 43 26.37 -5.62 -0.55
C GLY A 43 27.43 -5.21 -1.56
N GLU A 44 27.98 -6.22 -2.24
CA GLU A 44 28.86 -6.01 -3.40
C GLU A 44 28.02 -5.67 -4.64
N ILE A 45 26.71 -5.98 -4.61
CA ILE A 45 25.75 -5.78 -5.69
C ILE A 45 24.52 -5.11 -5.08
N ALA A 46 23.94 -4.13 -5.78
CA ALA A 46 22.68 -3.51 -5.40
C ALA A 46 21.62 -3.74 -6.48
N VAL A 47 20.39 -4.04 -6.06
CA VAL A 47 19.21 -4.06 -6.91
C VAL A 47 18.18 -3.08 -6.34
N ILE A 48 17.89 -2.01 -7.08
CA ILE A 48 16.92 -0.99 -6.66
C ILE A 48 15.58 -1.27 -7.32
N ASN A 49 14.55 -1.55 -6.52
CA ASN A 49 13.16 -1.69 -6.96
C ASN A 49 12.41 -0.36 -6.78
N THR A 50 12.16 0.32 -7.90
CA THR A 50 11.76 1.73 -7.96
C THR A 50 10.24 1.96 -8.03
N CYS A 51 9.81 3.15 -7.59
CA CYS A 51 8.44 3.63 -7.75
C CYS A 51 8.31 4.59 -8.94
N GLY A 52 7.25 4.44 -9.74
CA GLY A 52 7.05 5.22 -10.97
C GLY A 52 5.73 6.00 -11.03
N PHE A 53 4.99 6.08 -9.92
CA PHE A 53 3.58 6.48 -9.95
C PHE A 53 3.30 7.96 -9.64
N ILE A 54 3.94 8.53 -8.61
CA ILE A 54 3.74 9.93 -8.15
C ILE A 54 5.05 10.70 -8.34
N GLY A 55 4.98 11.99 -8.69
CA GLY A 55 6.12 12.88 -8.88
C GLY A 55 7.21 12.72 -7.80
N ASP A 56 6.85 12.95 -6.53
CA ASP A 56 7.80 12.85 -5.41
C ASP A 56 8.44 11.46 -5.30
N ALA A 57 7.67 10.39 -5.51
CA ALA A 57 8.19 9.02 -5.46
C ALA A 57 9.11 8.67 -6.64
N LYS A 58 8.90 9.31 -7.80
CA LYS A 58 9.83 9.22 -8.94
C LYS A 58 11.12 9.95 -8.63
N GLU A 59 11.03 11.16 -8.08
CA GLU A 59 12.18 11.97 -7.70
C GLU A 59 13.04 11.24 -6.65
N GLU A 60 12.40 10.70 -5.61
CA GLU A 60 13.05 9.83 -4.62
C GLU A 60 13.76 8.65 -5.30
N SER A 61 13.06 7.95 -6.20
CA SER A 61 13.64 6.82 -6.93
C SER A 61 14.86 7.22 -7.76
N ILE A 62 14.81 8.37 -8.45
CA ILE A 62 15.93 8.88 -9.24
C ILE A 62 17.12 9.24 -8.34
N ASN A 63 16.86 9.94 -7.22
CA ASN A 63 17.91 10.35 -6.29
C ASN A 63 18.66 9.14 -5.70
N VAL A 64 17.93 8.09 -5.30
CA VAL A 64 18.54 6.85 -4.80
C VAL A 64 19.35 6.13 -5.90
N ILE A 65 18.85 6.10 -7.15
CA ILE A 65 19.64 5.54 -8.26
C ILE A 65 20.95 6.32 -8.43
N LEU A 66 20.91 7.65 -8.37
CA LEU A 66 22.09 8.50 -8.54
C LEU A 66 23.11 8.31 -7.41
N GLU A 67 22.64 8.14 -6.16
CA GLU A 67 23.50 7.83 -5.02
C GLU A 67 24.27 6.51 -5.22
N PHE A 68 23.56 5.44 -5.59
CA PHE A 68 24.21 4.15 -5.84
C PHE A 68 25.06 4.14 -7.12
N ALA A 69 24.69 4.95 -8.12
CA ALA A 69 25.50 5.16 -9.31
C ALA A 69 26.84 5.83 -8.97
N GLN A 70 26.84 6.77 -8.03
CA GLN A 70 28.07 7.38 -7.51
C GLN A 70 28.92 6.34 -6.76
N ALA A 71 28.33 5.55 -5.85
CA ALA A 71 29.03 4.47 -5.14
C ALA A 71 29.64 3.44 -6.12
N ARG A 72 28.96 3.18 -7.24
CA ARG A 72 29.46 2.33 -8.34
C ARG A 72 30.68 2.93 -9.04
N GLU A 73 30.68 4.23 -9.29
CA GLU A 73 31.78 4.95 -9.93
C GLU A 73 33.00 5.08 -9.01
N GLU A 74 32.78 5.23 -7.71
CA GLU A 74 33.83 5.28 -6.67
C GLU A 74 34.44 3.90 -6.35
N GLY A 75 33.84 2.83 -6.89
CA GLY A 75 34.32 1.45 -6.74
C GLY A 75 33.90 0.78 -5.43
N GLU A 76 32.95 1.38 -4.71
CA GLU A 76 32.36 0.83 -3.49
C GLU A 76 31.33 -0.28 -3.81
N LEU A 77 30.77 -0.26 -5.02
CA LEU A 77 29.82 -1.25 -5.52
C LEU A 77 30.36 -1.99 -6.77
N GLU A 78 30.22 -3.31 -6.85
CA GLU A 78 30.64 -4.12 -8.01
C GLU A 78 29.61 -4.12 -9.13
N LYS A 79 28.31 -4.12 -8.78
CA LYS A 79 27.21 -4.12 -9.76
C LYS A 79 26.00 -3.33 -9.26
N LEU A 80 25.41 -2.55 -10.16
CA LEU A 80 24.17 -1.81 -9.92
C LEU A 80 23.09 -2.22 -10.92
N TYR A 81 21.98 -2.71 -10.40
CA TYR A 81 20.80 -3.07 -11.19
C TYR A 81 19.59 -2.26 -10.73
N VAL A 82 18.74 -1.88 -11.67
CA VAL A 82 17.52 -1.13 -11.37
C VAL A 82 16.33 -1.82 -12.01
N MET A 83 15.26 -2.00 -11.24
CA MET A 83 13.99 -2.57 -11.69
C MET A 83 12.80 -1.79 -11.11
N GLY A 84 11.58 -2.25 -11.39
CA GLY A 84 10.36 -1.70 -10.79
C GLY A 84 9.61 -0.74 -11.69
N CYS A 85 8.68 0.01 -11.10
CA CYS A 85 7.68 0.79 -11.85
C CYS A 85 8.28 1.97 -12.64
N LEU A 86 9.31 2.64 -12.11
CA LEU A 86 9.96 3.75 -12.83
C LEU A 86 10.69 3.21 -14.06
N SER A 87 11.47 2.16 -13.85
CA SER A 87 12.25 1.49 -14.89
C SER A 87 11.36 0.92 -15.99
N GLU A 88 10.23 0.28 -15.66
CA GLU A 88 9.26 -0.21 -16.64
C GLU A 88 8.77 0.89 -17.61
N ARG A 89 8.57 2.11 -17.08
CA ARG A 89 8.01 3.21 -17.86
C ARG A 89 9.05 4.00 -18.65
N TYR A 90 10.24 4.20 -18.08
CA TYR A 90 11.27 5.10 -18.60
C TYR A 90 12.58 4.36 -18.91
N LEU A 91 12.51 3.07 -19.25
CA LEU A 91 13.67 2.19 -19.40
C LEU A 91 14.73 2.78 -20.34
N LYS A 92 14.30 3.32 -21.48
CA LYS A 92 15.21 3.82 -22.52
C LYS A 92 15.88 5.12 -22.09
N GLU A 93 15.10 6.03 -21.53
CA GLU A 93 15.54 7.33 -21.06
C GLU A 93 16.53 7.17 -19.90
N LEU A 94 16.18 6.37 -18.89
CA LEU A 94 17.05 6.09 -17.74
C LEU A 94 18.37 5.43 -18.15
N ALA A 95 18.34 4.50 -19.10
CA ALA A 95 19.56 3.84 -19.60
C ALA A 95 20.49 4.79 -20.36
N ILE A 96 19.97 5.87 -20.94
CA ILE A 96 20.77 6.91 -21.60
C ILE A 96 21.33 7.90 -20.56
N GLU A 97 20.49 8.33 -19.62
CA GLU A 97 20.84 9.39 -18.66
C GLU A 97 21.72 8.89 -17.50
N ILE A 98 21.63 7.62 -17.10
CA ILE A 98 22.39 7.04 -15.98
C ILE A 98 23.17 5.78 -16.43
N PRO A 99 24.22 5.94 -17.27
CA PRO A 99 24.98 4.83 -17.83
C PRO A 99 25.82 4.04 -16.80
N GLN A 100 25.94 4.54 -15.57
CA GLN A 100 26.62 3.87 -14.45
C GLN A 100 25.85 2.63 -13.96
N VAL A 101 24.54 2.55 -14.21
CA VAL A 101 23.73 1.37 -13.90
C VAL A 101 24.08 0.26 -14.90
N ASP A 102 24.49 -0.91 -14.40
CA ASP A 102 24.91 -2.03 -15.24
C ASP A 102 23.76 -2.54 -16.14
N LYS A 103 22.52 -2.56 -15.63
CA LYS A 103 21.32 -2.86 -16.41
C LYS A 103 20.02 -2.40 -15.74
N PHE A 104 19.10 -1.89 -16.56
CA PHE A 104 17.70 -1.62 -16.20
C PHE A 104 16.80 -2.78 -16.62
N TYR A 105 15.84 -3.13 -15.77
CA TYR A 105 14.84 -4.16 -16.01
C TYR A 105 13.44 -3.60 -15.85
N GLY A 106 12.48 -4.14 -16.60
CA GLY A 106 11.07 -3.90 -16.32
C GLY A 106 10.65 -4.46 -14.97
N LYS A 107 9.47 -4.07 -14.50
CA LYS A 107 8.91 -4.48 -13.21
C LYS A 107 8.83 -6.01 -13.07
N PHE A 108 8.52 -6.70 -14.16
CA PHE A 108 8.27 -8.16 -14.15
C PHE A 108 9.46 -8.99 -14.66
N ASN A 109 10.59 -8.37 -14.99
CA ASN A 109 11.74 -9.05 -15.63
C ASN A 109 12.70 -9.74 -14.62
N TRP A 110 12.17 -10.38 -13.56
CA TRP A 110 13.00 -11.00 -12.51
C TRP A 110 13.82 -12.18 -13.02
N ALA A 111 13.24 -12.98 -13.91
CA ALA A 111 13.92 -14.12 -14.52
C ALA A 111 15.13 -13.68 -15.37
N GLU A 112 15.00 -12.54 -16.06
CA GLU A 112 16.10 -11.94 -16.83
C GLU A 112 17.21 -11.43 -15.91
N LEU A 113 16.86 -10.77 -14.80
CA LEU A 113 17.83 -10.33 -13.80
C LEU A 113 18.63 -11.52 -13.23
N LEU A 114 17.95 -12.59 -12.83
CA LEU A 114 18.63 -13.81 -12.35
C LEU A 114 19.50 -14.44 -13.43
N GLN A 115 19.04 -14.46 -14.68
CA GLN A 115 19.81 -14.99 -15.81
C GLN A 115 21.10 -14.21 -16.03
N ASP A 116 21.07 -12.89 -15.94
CA ASP A 116 22.25 -12.02 -16.08
C ASP A 116 23.23 -12.16 -14.91
N LEU A 117 22.73 -12.56 -13.74
CA LEU A 117 23.55 -13.01 -12.61
C LEU A 117 24.09 -14.44 -12.78
N GLY A 118 23.76 -15.11 -13.89
CA GLY A 118 24.17 -16.49 -14.20
C GLY A 118 23.40 -17.56 -13.43
N LYS A 119 22.15 -17.26 -13.05
CA LYS A 119 21.29 -18.10 -12.19
C LYS A 119 19.99 -18.49 -12.89
N ALA A 120 19.37 -19.56 -12.40
CA ALA A 120 18.06 -19.99 -12.88
C ALA A 120 16.95 -19.37 -12.02
N TYR A 121 15.79 -19.13 -12.62
CA TYR A 121 14.56 -18.83 -11.91
C TYR A 121 13.90 -20.14 -11.46
N HIS A 122 13.40 -20.17 -10.23
CA HIS A 122 12.80 -21.34 -9.60
C HIS A 122 11.28 -21.16 -9.47
N GLU A 123 10.50 -21.73 -10.40
CA GLU A 123 9.04 -21.62 -10.41
C GLU A 123 8.38 -22.28 -9.18
N GLU A 124 9.03 -23.28 -8.59
CA GLU A 124 8.57 -23.96 -7.38
C GLU A 124 8.50 -23.04 -6.16
N LEU A 125 9.22 -21.91 -6.16
CA LEU A 125 9.26 -20.93 -5.06
C LEU A 125 8.20 -19.82 -5.17
N HIS A 126 7.22 -19.95 -6.06
CA HIS A 126 6.22 -18.90 -6.33
C HIS A 126 5.41 -18.45 -5.09
N ILE A 127 5.26 -19.29 -4.07
CA ILE A 127 4.64 -18.92 -2.77
C ILE A 127 5.66 -18.54 -1.69
N GLU A 128 6.95 -18.80 -1.91
CA GLU A 128 7.98 -18.56 -0.92
C GLU A 128 8.46 -17.11 -0.97
N ARG A 129 8.58 -16.51 0.21
CA ARG A 129 9.09 -15.16 0.42
C ARG A 129 10.08 -15.11 1.59
N THR A 130 11.01 -14.17 1.48
CA THR A 130 11.87 -13.72 2.57
C THR A 130 11.33 -12.38 3.04
N LEU A 131 10.60 -12.41 4.15
CA LEU A 131 9.87 -11.24 4.66
C LEU A 131 10.83 -10.18 5.18
N THR A 132 10.52 -8.93 4.87
CA THR A 132 11.26 -7.75 5.35
C THR A 132 10.44 -6.92 6.33
N THR A 133 9.15 -7.24 6.49
CA THR A 133 8.28 -6.71 7.54
C THR A 133 8.53 -7.40 8.88
N PRO A 134 8.07 -6.82 10.01
CA PRO A 134 7.95 -7.55 11.26
C PRO A 134 7.21 -8.89 11.08
N ASN A 135 7.74 -9.95 11.71
CA ASN A 135 7.35 -11.35 11.45
C ASN A 135 5.86 -11.69 11.66
N HIS A 136 5.11 -10.85 12.37
CA HIS A 136 3.71 -11.11 12.70
C HIS A 136 2.72 -10.56 11.67
N TYR A 137 3.14 -9.77 10.69
CA TYR A 137 2.27 -9.37 9.59
C TYR A 137 2.98 -9.49 8.23
N ALA A 138 2.19 -9.65 7.17
CA ALA A 138 2.69 -9.61 5.81
C ALA A 138 1.69 -8.94 4.86
N TYR A 139 2.20 -8.26 3.84
CA TYR A 139 1.39 -7.84 2.71
C TYR A 139 1.11 -9.04 1.80
N LEU A 140 -0.14 -9.19 1.37
CA LEU A 140 -0.61 -10.28 0.51
C LEU A 140 -1.15 -9.70 -0.78
N LYS A 141 -0.36 -9.77 -1.85
CA LYS A 141 -0.74 -9.25 -3.18
C LYS A 141 -1.60 -10.27 -3.90
N ILE A 142 -2.90 -9.99 -4.10
CA ILE A 142 -3.85 -10.97 -4.68
C ILE A 142 -4.04 -10.82 -6.19
N SER A 143 -3.66 -9.68 -6.75
CA SER A 143 -3.72 -9.38 -8.17
C SER A 143 -2.70 -8.30 -8.53
N GLU A 144 -2.41 -8.21 -9.83
CA GLU A 144 -1.55 -7.19 -10.42
C GLU A 144 -2.31 -6.44 -11.52
N GLY A 145 -1.96 -5.19 -11.77
CA GLY A 145 -2.57 -4.41 -12.84
C GLY A 145 -4.01 -3.96 -12.58
N CYS A 146 -4.54 -3.15 -13.49
CA CYS A 146 -5.85 -2.53 -13.32
C CYS A 146 -6.51 -2.22 -14.66
N ASP A 147 -7.78 -2.60 -14.80
CA ASP A 147 -8.60 -2.34 -16.00
C ASP A 147 -9.48 -1.08 -15.86
N ARG A 148 -9.39 -0.37 -14.74
CA ARG A 148 -10.08 0.91 -14.54
C ARG A 148 -9.46 1.97 -15.44
N LYS A 149 -10.29 2.92 -15.90
CA LYS A 149 -9.92 3.94 -16.89
C LYS A 149 -9.82 5.35 -16.28
N CYS A 150 -9.42 5.43 -15.02
CA CYS A 150 -9.29 6.70 -14.30
C CYS A 150 -8.38 7.66 -15.10
N SER A 151 -8.82 8.90 -15.28
CA SER A 151 -8.18 9.82 -16.23
C SER A 151 -6.72 10.10 -15.92
N TYR A 152 -6.37 10.17 -14.63
CA TYR A 152 -5.07 10.57 -14.08
C TYR A 152 -4.13 9.39 -13.80
N CYS A 153 -4.59 8.14 -13.93
CA CYS A 153 -3.86 7.00 -13.39
C CYS A 153 -2.93 6.37 -14.43
N ALA A 154 -1.62 6.34 -14.15
CA ALA A 154 -0.62 5.68 -14.99
C ALA A 154 -0.48 4.16 -14.74
N ILE A 155 -1.15 3.60 -13.72
CA ILE A 155 -1.03 2.17 -13.36
C ILE A 155 -1.29 1.21 -14.54
N PRO A 156 -2.33 1.39 -15.38
CA PRO A 156 -2.54 0.49 -16.52
C PRO A 156 -1.42 0.55 -17.57
N ILE A 157 -0.68 1.66 -17.63
CA ILE A 157 0.47 1.85 -18.52
C ILE A 157 1.69 1.11 -17.96
N ILE A 158 1.90 1.21 -16.65
CA ILE A 158 3.07 0.64 -15.96
C ILE A 158 2.90 -0.86 -15.71
N THR A 159 1.79 -1.27 -15.12
CA THR A 159 1.58 -2.63 -14.61
C THR A 159 0.72 -3.49 -15.53
N GLY A 160 0.14 -2.90 -16.58
CA GLY A 160 -0.71 -3.59 -17.54
C GLY A 160 -2.14 -3.83 -17.03
N LYS A 161 -2.80 -4.78 -17.70
CA LYS A 161 -4.19 -5.18 -17.42
C LYS A 161 -4.32 -5.91 -16.09
N HIS A 162 -5.53 -5.96 -15.57
CA HIS A 162 -5.82 -6.72 -14.36
C HIS A 162 -5.56 -8.23 -14.55
N VAL A 163 -4.77 -8.81 -13.65
CA VAL A 163 -4.45 -10.24 -13.59
C VAL A 163 -4.58 -10.71 -12.14
N SER A 164 -5.56 -11.58 -11.89
CA SER A 164 -5.77 -12.18 -10.57
C SER A 164 -4.90 -13.42 -10.37
N ARG A 165 -4.41 -13.61 -9.14
CA ARG A 165 -3.81 -14.89 -8.72
C ARG A 165 -4.90 -15.92 -8.40
N PRO A 166 -4.70 -17.21 -8.72
CA PRO A 166 -5.64 -18.26 -8.31
C PRO A 166 -5.82 -18.32 -6.79
N ILE A 167 -7.05 -18.55 -6.33
CA ILE A 167 -7.38 -18.63 -4.90
C ILE A 167 -6.51 -19.67 -4.19
N GLU A 168 -6.30 -20.85 -4.78
CA GLU A 168 -5.51 -21.90 -4.13
C GLU A 168 -4.06 -21.48 -3.88
N GLU A 169 -3.44 -20.77 -4.83
CA GLU A 169 -2.08 -20.24 -4.69
C GLU A 169 -1.98 -19.23 -3.55
N ILE A 170 -2.96 -18.32 -3.46
CA ILE A 170 -3.03 -17.33 -2.37
C ILE A 170 -3.19 -18.04 -1.02
N LEU A 171 -4.05 -19.07 -0.94
CA LEU A 171 -4.25 -19.82 0.29
C LEU A 171 -3.00 -20.61 0.70
N ASP A 172 -2.27 -21.18 -0.26
CA ASP A 172 -1.00 -21.86 0.00
C ASP A 172 0.07 -20.90 0.53
N GLU A 173 0.16 -19.70 -0.06
CA GLU A 173 1.03 -18.64 0.46
C GLU A 173 0.63 -18.22 1.88
N VAL A 174 -0.66 -18.01 2.16
CA VAL A 174 -1.13 -17.68 3.52
C VAL A 174 -0.73 -18.77 4.52
N ARG A 175 -0.92 -20.05 4.18
CA ARG A 175 -0.51 -21.17 5.06
C ARG A 175 0.99 -21.19 5.30
N TYR A 176 1.79 -20.95 4.26
CA TYR A 176 3.24 -20.86 4.36
C TYR A 176 3.67 -19.72 5.30
N LEU A 177 3.05 -18.55 5.19
CA LEU A 177 3.36 -17.38 6.01
C LEU A 177 2.91 -17.55 7.46
N VAL A 178 1.74 -18.15 7.68
CA VAL A 178 1.30 -18.54 9.03
C VAL A 178 2.31 -19.49 9.69
N ALA A 179 2.83 -20.47 8.95
CA ALA A 179 3.85 -21.38 9.46
C ALA A 179 5.16 -20.67 9.85
N LYS A 180 5.42 -19.48 9.28
CA LYS A 180 6.53 -18.60 9.66
C LYS A 180 6.21 -17.63 10.81
N GLY A 181 4.98 -17.62 11.32
CA GLY A 181 4.57 -16.80 12.46
C GLY A 181 3.73 -15.57 12.11
N VAL A 182 3.37 -15.38 10.84
CA VAL A 182 2.47 -14.30 10.42
C VAL A 182 1.07 -14.52 10.99
N LYS A 183 0.49 -13.46 11.56
CA LYS A 183 -0.84 -13.43 12.20
C LYS A 183 -1.79 -12.46 11.50
N GLU A 184 -1.26 -11.36 10.93
CA GLU A 184 -2.02 -10.33 10.24
C GLU A 184 -1.68 -10.27 8.74
N PHE A 185 -2.69 -10.24 7.88
CA PHE A 185 -2.54 -10.16 6.44
C PHE A 185 -3.12 -8.86 5.90
N GLN A 186 -2.26 -8.02 5.31
CA GLN A 186 -2.65 -6.81 4.60
C GLN A 186 -2.94 -7.19 3.14
N VAL A 187 -4.21 -7.39 2.80
CA VAL A 187 -4.62 -7.83 1.46
C VAL A 187 -4.62 -6.64 0.52
N ILE A 188 -3.73 -6.69 -0.47
CA ILE A 188 -3.45 -5.57 -1.37
C ILE A 188 -3.61 -5.96 -2.84
N ALA A 189 -3.95 -4.96 -3.65
CA ALA A 189 -3.99 -4.99 -5.10
C ALA A 189 -3.88 -3.55 -5.64
N GLN A 190 -3.82 -3.36 -6.95
CA GLN A 190 -4.10 -2.05 -7.56
C GLN A 190 -5.60 -1.74 -7.53
N GLU A 191 -6.42 -2.78 -7.67
CA GLU A 191 -7.88 -2.74 -7.54
C GLU A 191 -8.34 -4.04 -6.88
N LEU A 192 -8.72 -3.95 -5.60
CA LEU A 192 -9.06 -5.11 -4.78
C LEU A 192 -10.42 -5.73 -5.12
N THR A 193 -11.43 -4.88 -5.29
CA THR A 193 -12.83 -5.25 -5.54
C THR A 193 -13.09 -5.96 -6.87
N TYR A 194 -12.15 -5.86 -7.80
CA TYR A 194 -12.22 -6.54 -9.10
C TYR A 194 -11.66 -7.97 -9.08
N TYR A 195 -11.06 -8.39 -7.96
CA TYR A 195 -10.41 -9.70 -7.86
C TYR A 195 -11.32 -10.84 -8.34
N GLY A 196 -10.75 -11.65 -9.24
CA GLY A 196 -11.37 -12.85 -9.79
C GLY A 196 -12.23 -12.64 -11.04
N VAL A 197 -12.50 -11.40 -11.48
CA VAL A 197 -13.32 -11.17 -12.67
C VAL A 197 -12.64 -11.69 -13.94
N ASP A 198 -11.33 -11.50 -14.09
CA ASP A 198 -10.54 -11.99 -15.21
C ASP A 198 -10.45 -13.53 -15.23
N LEU A 199 -10.26 -14.15 -14.06
CA LEU A 199 -10.02 -15.59 -13.92
C LEU A 199 -11.32 -16.41 -13.79
N TYR A 200 -12.23 -15.99 -12.92
CA TYR A 200 -13.45 -16.71 -12.52
C TYR A 200 -14.74 -16.13 -13.08
N LYS A 201 -14.65 -15.03 -13.86
CA LYS A 201 -15.78 -14.34 -14.51
C LYS A 201 -16.82 -13.75 -13.55
N LYS A 202 -16.45 -13.60 -12.27
CA LYS A 202 -17.24 -12.94 -11.23
C LYS A 202 -16.30 -12.42 -10.13
N GLN A 203 -16.77 -11.47 -9.32
CA GLN A 203 -16.00 -10.97 -8.18
C GLN A 203 -15.88 -12.09 -7.12
N MET A 204 -14.65 -12.47 -6.79
CA MET A 204 -14.33 -13.55 -5.86
C MET A 204 -13.77 -13.06 -4.53
N LEU A 205 -13.62 -11.74 -4.35
CA LEU A 205 -13.06 -11.17 -3.13
C LEU A 205 -13.75 -11.68 -1.85
N PRO A 206 -15.10 -11.70 -1.74
CA PRO A 206 -15.75 -12.21 -0.53
C PRO A 206 -15.40 -13.68 -0.24
N GLU A 207 -15.39 -14.53 -1.27
CA GLU A 207 -15.06 -15.96 -1.13
C GLU A 207 -13.59 -16.17 -0.75
N LEU A 208 -12.67 -15.40 -1.35
CA LEU A 208 -11.25 -15.44 -0.99
C LEU A 208 -11.04 -15.07 0.47
N ILE A 209 -11.58 -13.93 0.92
CA ILE A 209 -11.42 -13.48 2.31
C ILE A 209 -12.05 -14.46 3.29
N GLU A 210 -13.23 -15.01 2.96
CA GLU A 210 -13.87 -16.03 3.77
C GLU A 210 -12.98 -17.28 3.93
N ARG A 211 -12.37 -17.76 2.84
CA ARG A 211 -11.45 -18.91 2.88
C ARG A 211 -10.14 -18.63 3.61
N ILE A 212 -9.58 -17.41 3.48
CA ILE A 212 -8.39 -16.99 4.26
C ILE A 212 -8.74 -16.97 5.75
N SER A 213 -9.93 -16.48 6.12
CA SER A 213 -10.38 -16.38 7.52
C SER A 213 -10.51 -17.73 8.24
N GLU A 214 -10.59 -18.83 7.48
CA GLU A 214 -10.71 -20.19 8.01
C GLU A 214 -9.36 -20.88 8.24
N ILE A 215 -8.25 -20.28 7.79
CA ILE A 215 -6.91 -20.82 7.98
C ILE A 215 -6.50 -20.65 9.46
N PRO A 216 -6.21 -21.74 10.20
CA PRO A 216 -5.76 -21.65 11.58
C PRO A 216 -4.47 -20.84 11.68
N GLY A 217 -4.43 -19.84 12.58
CA GLY A 217 -3.30 -18.93 12.78
C GLY A 217 -3.50 -17.55 12.17
N VAL A 218 -4.47 -17.37 11.26
CA VAL A 218 -4.88 -16.04 10.77
C VAL A 218 -5.72 -15.33 11.83
N GLU A 219 -5.16 -14.27 12.41
CA GLU A 219 -5.80 -13.48 13.47
C GLU A 219 -6.42 -12.19 12.95
N TRP A 220 -5.82 -11.55 11.94
CA TRP A 220 -6.33 -10.32 11.31
C TRP A 220 -6.17 -10.35 9.79
N ILE A 221 -7.21 -9.91 9.07
CA ILE A 221 -7.23 -9.72 7.63
C ILE A 221 -7.72 -8.30 7.37
N ARG A 222 -6.88 -7.48 6.73
CA ARG A 222 -7.16 -6.07 6.44
C ARG A 222 -7.21 -5.86 4.94
N LEU A 223 -8.15 -5.05 4.48
CA LEU A 223 -8.46 -4.88 3.06
C LEU A 223 -8.11 -3.45 2.60
N HIS A 224 -7.32 -3.36 1.53
CA HIS A 224 -6.86 -2.08 0.98
C HIS A 224 -7.16 -1.90 -0.49
N TYR A 225 -7.19 -0.65 -0.95
CA TYR A 225 -7.34 -0.29 -2.35
C TYR A 225 -8.67 -0.77 -2.99
N ALA A 226 -9.77 -0.67 -2.24
CA ALA A 226 -11.10 -0.90 -2.78
C ALA A 226 -11.54 0.22 -3.73
N TYR A 227 -12.40 -0.14 -4.68
CA TYR A 227 -12.99 0.79 -5.64
C TYR A 227 -14.51 0.92 -5.41
N PRO A 228 -15.08 2.13 -5.45
CA PRO A 228 -16.50 2.36 -5.15
C PRO A 228 -17.46 1.80 -6.20
N ALA A 229 -17.15 1.93 -7.50
CA ALA A 229 -18.04 1.45 -8.55
C ALA A 229 -18.07 -0.09 -8.60
N HIS A 230 -19.28 -0.64 -8.57
CA HIS A 230 -19.55 -2.08 -8.55
C HIS A 230 -18.91 -2.80 -7.35
N PHE A 231 -19.00 -2.21 -6.16
CA PHE A 231 -18.50 -2.82 -4.93
C PHE A 231 -19.17 -4.20 -4.66
N PRO A 232 -18.42 -5.25 -4.30
CA PRO A 232 -18.97 -6.58 -4.03
C PRO A 232 -19.67 -6.61 -2.66
N THR A 233 -20.99 -6.36 -2.63
CA THR A 233 -21.76 -6.20 -1.38
C THR A 233 -21.76 -7.44 -0.48
N ASP A 234 -21.54 -8.64 -1.02
CA ASP A 234 -21.39 -9.87 -0.23
C ASP A 234 -20.19 -9.82 0.73
N LEU A 235 -19.22 -8.93 0.49
CA LEU A 235 -18.09 -8.71 1.39
C LEU A 235 -18.56 -8.19 2.76
N PHE A 236 -19.65 -7.42 2.84
CA PHE A 236 -20.17 -6.93 4.11
C PHE A 236 -20.55 -8.08 5.04
N ARG A 237 -21.12 -9.16 4.50
CA ARG A 237 -21.43 -10.37 5.27
C ARG A 237 -20.16 -10.95 5.88
N VAL A 238 -19.12 -11.10 5.07
CA VAL A 238 -17.84 -11.69 5.51
C VAL A 238 -17.20 -10.84 6.61
N MET A 239 -17.11 -9.52 6.43
CA MET A 239 -16.56 -8.61 7.44
C MET A 239 -17.35 -8.60 8.76
N ARG A 240 -18.67 -8.80 8.69
CA ARG A 240 -19.52 -8.86 9.89
C ARG A 240 -19.45 -10.21 10.61
N GLU A 241 -19.40 -11.31 9.87
CA GLU A 241 -19.49 -12.68 10.41
C GLU A 241 -18.14 -13.25 10.83
N ARG A 242 -17.03 -12.79 10.26
CA ARG A 242 -15.69 -13.30 10.52
C ARG A 242 -14.93 -12.36 11.49
N PRO A 243 -14.69 -12.77 12.75
CA PRO A 243 -14.09 -11.90 13.77
C PRO A 243 -12.62 -11.55 13.53
N ASN A 244 -11.93 -12.30 12.66
CA ASN A 244 -10.55 -12.05 12.22
C ASN A 244 -10.49 -11.24 10.92
N VAL A 245 -11.62 -10.78 10.37
CA VAL A 245 -11.62 -9.77 9.29
C VAL A 245 -11.80 -8.41 9.96
N CYS A 246 -10.78 -7.57 9.85
CA CYS A 246 -10.75 -6.27 10.49
C CYS A 246 -11.94 -5.41 10.03
N LYS A 247 -12.54 -4.67 10.95
CA LYS A 247 -13.55 -3.66 10.64
C LYS A 247 -12.91 -2.40 10.08
N TYR A 248 -12.20 -2.57 8.97
CA TYR A 248 -11.42 -1.55 8.28
C TYR A 248 -11.58 -1.73 6.77
N MET A 249 -11.81 -0.64 6.05
CA MET A 249 -11.80 -0.64 4.60
C MET A 249 -11.12 0.63 4.08
N ASP A 250 -10.04 0.44 3.34
CA ASP A 250 -9.42 1.51 2.55
C ASP A 250 -10.01 1.52 1.13
N ILE A 251 -10.72 2.60 0.82
CA ILE A 251 -11.46 2.79 -0.43
C ILE A 251 -11.05 4.09 -1.10
N ALA A 252 -10.50 4.00 -2.32
CA ALA A 252 -10.05 5.17 -3.05
C ALA A 252 -11.23 5.89 -3.71
N LEU A 253 -11.77 6.94 -3.08
CA LEU A 253 -12.91 7.72 -3.62
C LEU A 253 -12.49 8.82 -4.59
N GLN A 254 -11.36 9.47 -4.31
CA GLN A 254 -10.67 10.44 -5.16
C GLN A 254 -11.35 11.81 -5.22
N HIS A 255 -12.67 11.86 -5.38
CA HIS A 255 -13.46 13.08 -5.28
C HIS A 255 -14.93 12.74 -4.95
N ILE A 256 -15.79 13.75 -4.85
CA ILE A 256 -17.25 13.57 -4.62
C ILE A 256 -18.14 14.33 -5.60
N SER A 257 -17.72 15.50 -6.11
CA SER A 257 -18.50 16.24 -7.12
C SER A 257 -18.70 15.39 -8.38
N ASP A 258 -19.94 15.30 -8.86
CA ASP A 258 -20.27 14.55 -10.09
C ASP A 258 -19.49 15.06 -11.30
N SER A 259 -19.28 16.38 -11.40
CA SER A 259 -18.53 16.99 -12.49
C SER A 259 -17.08 16.47 -12.51
N MET A 260 -16.47 16.34 -11.33
CA MET A 260 -15.12 15.81 -11.17
C MET A 260 -15.08 14.30 -11.33
N LEU A 261 -16.03 13.56 -10.77
CA LEU A 261 -16.11 12.11 -10.91
C LEU A 261 -16.25 11.70 -12.39
N GLU A 262 -16.98 12.47 -13.20
CA GLU A 262 -17.08 12.28 -14.65
C GLU A 262 -15.74 12.54 -15.34
N LYS A 263 -15.10 13.70 -15.10
CA LYS A 263 -13.77 14.03 -15.68
C LYS A 263 -12.68 13.04 -15.26
N MET A 264 -12.72 12.61 -14.00
CA MET A 264 -11.84 11.59 -13.45
C MET A 264 -12.14 10.17 -13.97
N ARG A 265 -13.26 9.99 -14.69
CA ARG A 265 -13.75 8.72 -15.23
C ARG A 265 -13.92 7.66 -14.15
N ARG A 266 -14.53 8.05 -13.03
CA ARG A 266 -14.70 7.20 -11.85
C ARG A 266 -15.84 6.19 -11.99
N HIS A 267 -16.79 6.46 -12.89
CA HIS A 267 -17.95 5.62 -13.14
C HIS A 267 -18.81 5.38 -11.87
N VAL A 268 -18.95 6.42 -11.07
CA VAL A 268 -19.80 6.49 -9.87
C VAL A 268 -20.27 7.93 -9.69
N THR A 269 -21.44 8.12 -9.10
CA THR A 269 -21.97 9.44 -8.75
C THR A 269 -21.76 9.77 -7.27
N LYS A 270 -21.99 11.04 -6.92
CA LYS A 270 -22.08 11.54 -5.55
C LYS A 270 -23.09 10.73 -4.74
N GLU A 271 -24.29 10.52 -5.28
CA GLU A 271 -25.38 9.77 -4.63
C GLU A 271 -25.00 8.31 -4.36
N GLU A 272 -24.47 7.62 -5.37
CA GLU A 272 -24.01 6.23 -5.23
C GLU A 272 -22.89 6.09 -4.20
N THR A 273 -21.98 7.07 -4.16
CA THR A 273 -20.89 7.11 -3.18
C THR A 273 -21.43 7.26 -1.76
N TYR A 274 -22.35 8.21 -1.52
CA TYR A 274 -22.98 8.35 -0.21
C TYR A 274 -23.72 7.08 0.22
N HIS A 275 -24.51 6.51 -0.69
CA HIS A 275 -25.24 5.28 -0.43
C HIS A 275 -24.31 4.11 -0.05
N LEU A 276 -23.19 3.95 -0.75
CA LEU A 276 -22.20 2.92 -0.43
C LEU A 276 -21.62 3.11 0.98
N LEU A 277 -21.24 4.34 1.35
CA LEU A 277 -20.70 4.65 2.67
C LEU A 277 -21.72 4.44 3.80
N GLU A 278 -22.98 4.77 3.55
CA GLU A 278 -24.08 4.47 4.47
C GLU A 278 -24.28 2.96 4.62
N GLN A 279 -24.19 2.19 3.54
CA GLN A 279 -24.25 0.73 3.57
C GLN A 279 -23.11 0.13 4.39
N PHE A 280 -21.87 0.58 4.22
CA PHE A 280 -20.74 0.13 5.05
C PHE A 280 -21.04 0.25 6.55
N ARG A 281 -21.46 1.44 6.99
CA ARG A 281 -21.73 1.72 8.41
C ARG A 281 -22.92 0.95 8.95
N LYS A 282 -23.93 0.71 8.11
CA LYS A 282 -25.12 -0.06 8.47
C LYS A 282 -24.84 -1.56 8.57
N GLU A 283 -24.17 -2.13 7.57
CA GLU A 283 -23.97 -3.57 7.44
C GLU A 283 -22.78 -4.08 8.27
N VAL A 284 -21.78 -3.24 8.53
CA VAL A 284 -20.59 -3.56 9.34
C VAL A 284 -20.45 -2.52 10.48
N PRO A 285 -21.20 -2.67 11.58
CA PRO A 285 -21.18 -1.71 12.68
C PRO A 285 -19.78 -1.56 13.31
N GLY A 286 -19.32 -0.32 13.40
CA GLY A 286 -17.99 0.04 13.91
C GLY A 286 -16.88 0.03 12.86
N ILE A 287 -17.22 -0.14 11.57
CA ILE A 287 -16.23 -0.05 10.49
C ILE A 287 -15.54 1.30 10.46
N HIS A 288 -14.21 1.28 10.38
CA HIS A 288 -13.39 2.42 10.07
C HIS A 288 -13.16 2.51 8.57
N LEU A 289 -13.47 3.67 8.00
CA LEU A 289 -13.30 3.93 6.58
C LEU A 289 -12.08 4.81 6.37
N ARG A 290 -11.12 4.28 5.61
CA ARG A 290 -10.00 5.04 5.06
C ARG A 290 -10.31 5.44 3.63
N THR A 291 -9.99 6.67 3.27
CA THR A 291 -10.08 7.11 1.87
C THR A 291 -8.86 7.92 1.46
N THR A 292 -8.73 8.09 0.15
CA THR A 292 -7.79 9.04 -0.44
C THR A 292 -8.55 9.95 -1.39
N LEU A 293 -8.33 11.25 -1.25
CA LEU A 293 -8.93 12.30 -2.08
C LEU A 293 -7.83 13.01 -2.90
N MET A 294 -8.23 13.61 -4.02
CA MET A 294 -7.34 14.35 -4.90
C MET A 294 -7.93 15.74 -5.13
N VAL A 295 -7.09 16.76 -4.98
CA VAL A 295 -7.45 18.17 -5.26
C VAL A 295 -6.68 18.68 -6.46
N GLY A 296 -7.22 19.67 -7.14
CA GLY A 296 -6.54 20.36 -8.24
C GLY A 296 -6.50 19.59 -9.55
N HIS A 297 -7.36 18.59 -9.74
CA HIS A 297 -7.49 17.92 -11.04
C HIS A 297 -7.87 18.94 -12.14
N PRO A 298 -7.40 18.78 -13.39
CA PRO A 298 -7.73 19.68 -14.49
C PRO A 298 -9.22 20.02 -14.58
N GLY A 299 -9.51 21.31 -14.46
CA GLY A 299 -10.83 21.90 -14.49
C GLY A 299 -11.69 21.68 -13.23
N GLU A 300 -11.09 21.40 -12.07
CA GLU A 300 -11.73 21.47 -10.74
C GLU A 300 -12.07 22.91 -10.37
N THR A 301 -13.37 23.18 -10.19
CA THR A 301 -13.86 24.52 -9.83
C THR A 301 -13.94 24.72 -8.32
N GLU A 302 -14.16 25.96 -7.89
CA GLU A 302 -14.37 26.27 -6.48
C GLU A 302 -15.63 25.59 -5.91
N ALA A 303 -16.67 25.41 -6.73
CA ALA A 303 -17.89 24.71 -6.31
C ALA A 303 -17.61 23.21 -6.08
N ASP A 304 -16.77 22.59 -6.92
CA ASP A 304 -16.37 21.19 -6.75
C ASP A 304 -15.56 20.99 -5.46
N PHE A 305 -14.68 21.94 -5.16
CA PHE A 305 -13.89 21.91 -3.94
C PHE A 305 -14.73 22.15 -2.68
N GLU A 306 -15.70 23.06 -2.70
CA GLU A 306 -16.63 23.22 -1.57
C GLU A 306 -17.48 21.96 -1.35
N ASP A 307 -17.94 21.33 -2.43
CA ASP A 307 -18.61 20.02 -2.38
C ASP A 307 -17.73 18.95 -1.69
N LEU A 308 -16.43 18.95 -1.98
CA LEU A 308 -15.45 18.04 -1.38
C LEU A 308 -15.28 18.31 0.12
N LYS A 309 -15.18 19.59 0.52
CA LYS A 309 -15.09 19.98 1.93
C LYS A 309 -16.35 19.61 2.71
N GLU A 310 -17.54 19.87 2.17
CA GLU A 310 -18.80 19.46 2.79
C GLU A 310 -18.88 17.94 2.96
N PHE A 311 -18.45 17.20 1.93
CA PHE A 311 -18.41 15.74 1.98
C PHE A 311 -17.53 15.21 3.11
N VAL A 312 -16.30 15.73 3.26
CA VAL A 312 -15.40 15.34 4.36
C VAL A 312 -16.03 15.66 5.72
N ARG A 313 -16.60 16.86 5.89
CA ARG A 313 -17.27 17.26 7.14
C ARG A 313 -18.47 16.39 7.48
N LYS A 314 -19.25 15.97 6.48
CA LYS A 314 -20.47 15.18 6.65
C LYS A 314 -20.16 13.71 6.88
N VAL A 315 -19.28 13.13 6.07
CA VAL A 315 -18.95 11.71 6.18
C VAL A 315 -18.10 11.46 7.41
N ARG A 316 -17.14 12.34 7.73
CA ARG A 316 -16.20 12.17 8.84
C ARG A 316 -15.47 10.83 8.74
N PHE A 317 -14.53 10.75 7.81
CA PHE A 317 -13.70 9.56 7.62
C PHE A 317 -12.82 9.33 8.85
N ASP A 318 -12.65 8.07 9.23
CA ASP A 318 -11.76 7.68 10.33
C ASP A 318 -10.30 7.94 9.96
N ARG A 319 -9.97 7.71 8.69
CA ARG A 319 -8.64 7.99 8.10
C ARG A 319 -8.85 8.62 6.73
N MET A 320 -8.13 9.68 6.42
CA MET A 320 -8.18 10.29 5.10
C MET A 320 -6.83 10.90 4.76
N GLY A 321 -6.29 10.48 3.63
CA GLY A 321 -5.20 11.19 2.96
C GLY A 321 -5.76 12.04 1.82
N ALA A 322 -5.04 13.09 1.45
CA ALA A 322 -5.28 13.81 0.21
C ALA A 322 -3.96 14.11 -0.50
N PHE A 323 -4.02 14.29 -1.82
CA PHE A 323 -2.87 14.68 -2.61
C PHE A 323 -3.27 15.69 -3.70
N ALA A 324 -2.33 16.54 -4.09
CA ALA A 324 -2.50 17.42 -5.23
C ALA A 324 -2.36 16.63 -6.55
N TYR A 325 -3.18 16.94 -7.54
CA TYR A 325 -3.04 16.37 -8.88
C TYR A 325 -1.64 16.68 -9.43
N SER A 326 -0.94 15.62 -9.79
CA SER A 326 0.33 15.65 -10.51
C SER A 326 0.09 15.08 -11.91
N GLU A 327 0.44 15.84 -12.94
CA GLU A 327 0.26 15.41 -14.31
C GLU A 327 1.21 14.26 -14.66
N GLU A 328 0.66 13.25 -15.31
CA GLU A 328 1.36 12.03 -15.63
C GLU A 328 1.32 11.75 -17.14
N GLU A 329 2.49 11.76 -17.79
CA GLU A 329 2.61 11.56 -19.23
C GLU A 329 1.94 10.25 -19.69
N GLY A 330 1.19 10.31 -20.78
CA GLY A 330 0.50 9.16 -21.36
C GLY A 330 -0.83 8.82 -20.68
N THR A 331 -1.19 9.50 -19.60
CA THR A 331 -2.54 9.38 -19.02
C THR A 331 -3.59 10.09 -19.87
N TYR A 332 -4.86 9.76 -19.67
CA TYR A 332 -5.95 10.39 -20.41
C TYR A 332 -6.07 11.88 -20.06
N ALA A 333 -5.85 12.24 -18.79
CA ALA A 333 -5.87 13.64 -18.35
C ALA A 333 -4.80 14.45 -19.09
N ALA A 334 -3.55 14.00 -19.10
CA ALA A 334 -2.45 14.67 -19.81
C ALA A 334 -2.69 14.81 -21.33
N ALA A 335 -3.44 13.89 -21.94
CA ALA A 335 -3.71 13.91 -23.37
C ALA A 335 -4.93 14.77 -23.78
N HIS A 336 -5.87 15.01 -22.86
CA HIS A 336 -7.18 15.57 -23.19
C HIS A 336 -7.58 16.80 -22.37
N TYR A 337 -6.89 17.07 -21.27
CA TYR A 337 -7.14 18.21 -20.41
C TYR A 337 -5.88 19.06 -20.28
N GLU A 338 -6.06 20.35 -20.04
CA GLU A 338 -4.99 21.28 -19.74
C GLU A 338 -4.97 21.52 -18.23
N ASP A 339 -3.81 21.35 -17.60
CA ASP A 339 -3.62 21.61 -16.17
C ASP A 339 -3.49 23.12 -15.89
N GLU A 340 -4.62 23.81 -15.92
CA GLU A 340 -4.71 25.26 -15.73
C GLU A 340 -4.60 25.70 -14.26
N ILE A 341 -4.66 24.75 -13.31
CA ILE A 341 -4.66 25.06 -11.87
C ILE A 341 -3.21 25.13 -11.39
N SER A 342 -2.79 26.29 -10.88
CA SER A 342 -1.42 26.46 -10.39
C SER A 342 -1.15 25.59 -9.16
N GLN A 343 0.11 25.17 -8.99
CA GLN A 343 0.54 24.39 -7.83
C GLN A 343 0.23 25.08 -6.50
N GLU A 344 0.30 26.42 -6.45
CA GLU A 344 -0.08 27.20 -5.27
C GLU A 344 -1.56 27.00 -4.89
N VAL A 345 -2.47 26.97 -5.88
CA VAL A 345 -3.90 26.72 -5.64
C VAL A 345 -4.13 25.27 -5.21
N LYS A 346 -3.44 24.30 -5.83
CA LYS A 346 -3.54 22.89 -5.43
C LYS A 346 -3.09 22.68 -3.99
N GLN A 347 -1.96 23.28 -3.61
CA GLN A 347 -1.44 23.20 -2.26
C GLN A 347 -2.37 23.88 -1.25
N ALA A 348 -2.89 25.07 -1.56
CA ALA A 348 -3.85 25.75 -0.69
C ALA A 348 -5.12 24.91 -0.45
N ARG A 349 -5.64 24.26 -1.50
CA ARG A 349 -6.78 23.33 -1.38
C ARG A 349 -6.44 22.10 -0.55
N LEU A 350 -5.25 21.54 -0.75
CA LEU A 350 -4.77 20.39 0.01
C LEU A 350 -4.66 20.73 1.50
N ASP A 351 -4.03 21.85 1.84
CA ASP A 351 -3.86 22.32 3.22
C ASP A 351 -5.21 22.56 3.90
N GLU A 352 -6.15 23.21 3.21
CA GLU A 352 -7.50 23.46 3.76
C GLU A 352 -8.25 22.15 4.00
N LEU A 353 -8.20 21.21 3.06
CA LEU A 353 -8.88 19.91 3.19
C LEU A 353 -8.26 19.07 4.32
N MET A 354 -6.93 19.03 4.42
CA MET A 354 -6.22 18.33 5.48
C MET A 354 -6.47 18.95 6.86
N SER A 355 -6.61 20.28 6.95
CA SER A 355 -6.97 20.95 8.20
C SER A 355 -8.36 20.53 8.70
N ILE A 356 -9.34 20.40 7.80
CA ILE A 356 -10.67 19.88 8.15
C ILE A 356 -10.58 18.45 8.69
N GLN A 357 -9.83 17.58 8.00
CA GLN A 357 -9.66 16.20 8.42
C GLN A 357 -8.93 16.09 9.75
N GLN A 358 -7.90 16.91 10.00
CA GLN A 358 -7.16 16.91 11.26
C GLN A 358 -8.11 17.14 12.45
N GLY A 359 -9.02 18.11 12.35
CA GLY A 359 -10.04 18.33 13.38
C GLY A 359 -10.97 17.13 13.59
N ILE A 360 -11.37 16.45 12.52
CA ILE A 360 -12.18 15.23 12.59
C ILE A 360 -11.40 14.09 13.25
N SER A 361 -10.15 13.87 12.85
CA SER A 361 -9.27 12.85 13.42
C SER A 361 -9.05 13.07 14.92
N ALA A 362 -8.79 14.31 15.35
CA ALA A 362 -8.62 14.67 16.75
C ALA A 362 -9.89 14.35 17.58
N GLU A 363 -11.07 14.70 17.08
CA GLU A 363 -12.34 14.38 17.73
C GLU A 363 -12.58 12.87 17.85
N LEU A 364 -12.27 12.11 16.79
CA LEU A 364 -12.43 10.65 16.78
C LEU A 364 -11.43 9.95 17.70
N SER A 365 -10.18 10.40 17.72
CA SER A 365 -9.13 9.88 18.61
C SER A 365 -9.45 10.18 20.07
N ALA A 366 -9.90 11.41 20.39
CA ALA A 366 -10.34 11.78 21.74
C ALA A 366 -11.51 10.92 22.24
N ALA A 367 -12.44 10.54 21.36
CA ALA A 367 -13.55 9.65 21.70
C ALA A 367 -13.11 8.22 22.07
N LYS A 368 -11.87 7.82 21.72
CA LYS A 368 -11.31 6.50 22.08
C LYS A 368 -10.73 6.46 23.49
N VAL A 369 -10.49 7.62 24.13
CA VAL A 369 -9.98 7.66 25.51
C VAL A 369 -10.96 6.99 26.48
N GLY A 370 -10.43 6.09 27.32
CA GLY A 370 -11.17 5.24 28.26
C GLY A 370 -11.67 3.93 27.65
N GLN A 371 -11.52 3.71 26.35
CA GLN A 371 -11.89 2.44 25.71
C GLN A 371 -10.81 1.38 25.90
N ARG A 372 -11.21 0.12 25.86
CA ARG A 372 -10.30 -1.05 25.89
C ARG A 372 -10.23 -1.67 24.51
N MET A 373 -9.04 -1.78 23.96
CA MET A 373 -8.81 -2.21 22.59
C MET A 373 -7.82 -3.36 22.53
N LYS A 374 -8.03 -4.30 21.59
CA LYS A 374 -7.04 -5.33 21.25
C LYS A 374 -5.94 -4.66 20.41
N VAL A 375 -4.70 -4.68 20.91
CA VAL A 375 -3.54 -4.04 20.27
C VAL A 375 -2.48 -5.10 19.99
N ILE A 376 -1.95 -5.14 18.77
CA ILE A 376 -0.75 -5.92 18.43
C ILE A 376 0.48 -5.02 18.59
N ILE A 377 1.56 -5.53 19.20
CA ILE A 377 2.81 -4.77 19.34
C ILE A 377 3.68 -4.99 18.10
N ASP A 378 4.02 -3.93 17.38
CA ASP A 378 4.82 -4.01 16.16
C ASP A 378 6.32 -3.86 16.43
N ARG A 379 6.69 -2.97 17.34
CA ARG A 379 8.10 -2.66 17.65
C ARG A 379 8.26 -2.04 19.04
N LEU A 380 9.52 -1.95 19.47
CA LEU A 380 9.94 -1.12 20.59
C LEU A 380 10.76 0.04 20.02
N GLU A 381 10.37 1.27 20.36
CA GLU A 381 11.01 2.49 19.88
C GLU A 381 11.22 3.45 21.06
N GLY A 382 12.49 3.71 21.41
CA GLY A 382 12.82 4.44 22.63
C GLY A 382 12.24 3.75 23.87
N ASP A 383 11.47 4.51 24.66
CA ASP A 383 10.80 4.04 25.89
C ASP A 383 9.35 3.56 25.67
N TYR A 384 8.92 3.40 24.40
CA TYR A 384 7.55 3.03 24.05
C TYR A 384 7.49 1.74 23.24
N TYR A 385 6.58 0.84 23.61
CA TYR A 385 6.07 -0.15 22.69
C TYR A 385 5.09 0.52 21.75
N VAL A 386 5.32 0.33 20.46
CA VAL A 386 4.45 0.82 19.40
C VAL A 386 3.59 -0.34 18.92
N GLY A 387 2.29 -0.13 18.89
CA GLY A 387 1.33 -1.13 18.42
C GLY A 387 0.19 -0.54 17.61
N ARG A 388 -0.69 -1.41 17.12
CA ARG A 388 -1.84 -1.03 16.30
C ARG A 388 -3.11 -1.77 16.71
N THR A 389 -4.25 -1.17 16.42
CA THR A 389 -5.56 -1.81 16.59
C THR A 389 -6.01 -2.49 15.29
N GLU A 390 -7.15 -3.18 15.33
CA GLU A 390 -7.77 -3.71 14.11
C GLU A 390 -8.20 -2.60 13.13
N PHE A 391 -8.12 -1.32 13.52
CA PHE A 391 -8.51 -0.17 12.70
C PHE A 391 -7.33 0.54 12.04
N ASP A 392 -6.09 0.08 12.29
CA ASP A 392 -4.88 0.78 11.87
C ASP A 392 -3.97 -0.14 11.06
N SER A 393 -3.74 0.23 9.79
CA SER A 393 -2.77 -0.38 8.90
C SER A 393 -1.33 0.03 9.30
N PRO A 394 -0.33 -0.85 9.13
CA PRO A 394 1.07 -0.46 9.31
C PRO A 394 1.44 0.74 8.42
N GLU A 395 2.34 1.59 8.92
CA GLU A 395 2.99 2.73 8.26
C GLU A 395 2.10 3.92 7.87
N VAL A 396 0.80 3.70 7.65
CA VAL A 396 -0.09 4.71 7.03
C VAL A 396 -1.19 5.22 7.94
N ASP A 397 -1.42 4.56 9.08
CA ASP A 397 -2.46 4.89 10.05
C ASP A 397 -1.87 5.12 11.45
N PRO A 398 -2.64 5.74 12.36
CA PRO A 398 -2.30 5.96 13.76
C PRO A 398 -1.73 4.77 14.51
N GLU A 399 -0.81 5.08 15.43
CA GLU A 399 -0.21 4.10 16.31
C GLU A 399 -0.77 4.19 17.74
N VAL A 400 -0.57 3.12 18.50
CA VAL A 400 -0.84 3.05 19.94
C VAL A 400 0.49 2.96 20.66
N LEU A 401 0.84 4.03 21.37
CA LEU A 401 2.06 4.16 22.14
C LEU A 401 1.83 3.70 23.59
N ILE A 402 2.63 2.75 24.05
CA ILE A 402 2.52 2.16 25.39
C ILE A 402 3.88 2.27 26.09
N GLU A 403 3.94 3.07 27.15
CA GLU A 403 5.18 3.32 27.89
C GLU A 403 5.73 2.04 28.55
N GLN A 404 7.04 1.86 28.47
CA GLN A 404 7.77 0.73 29.07
C GLN A 404 7.91 0.91 30.60
N ASN A 405 6.81 0.80 31.33
CA ASN A 405 6.78 0.92 32.79
C ASN A 405 7.17 -0.38 33.52
N GLY A 406 8.34 -0.94 33.18
CA GLY A 406 8.87 -2.16 33.79
C GLY A 406 8.19 -3.48 33.36
N GLN A 407 7.22 -3.40 32.45
CA GLN A 407 6.60 -4.57 31.82
C GLN A 407 7.26 -4.85 30.47
N THR A 408 7.63 -6.11 30.24
CA THR A 408 8.14 -6.57 28.93
C THR A 408 6.98 -7.07 28.09
N LEU A 409 6.72 -6.40 26.97
CA LEU A 409 5.77 -6.88 25.95
C LEU A 409 6.54 -7.59 24.84
N LEU A 410 5.90 -8.59 24.25
CA LEU A 410 6.47 -9.35 23.14
C LEU A 410 5.97 -8.76 21.83
N ILE A 411 6.90 -8.42 20.94
CA ILE A 411 6.59 -8.02 19.56
C ILE A 411 5.81 -9.14 18.86
N GLY A 412 4.79 -8.76 18.11
CA GLY A 412 3.88 -9.64 17.41
C GLY A 412 2.80 -10.28 18.27
N ASN A 413 2.69 -9.92 19.55
CA ASN A 413 1.61 -10.39 20.42
C ASN A 413 0.51 -9.37 20.63
N PHE A 414 -0.69 -9.88 20.89
CA PHE A 414 -1.87 -9.09 21.20
C PHE A 414 -2.02 -8.87 22.70
N TYR A 415 -2.37 -7.65 23.07
CA TYR A 415 -2.66 -7.23 24.44
C TYR A 415 -3.99 -6.49 24.49
N GLN A 416 -4.64 -6.53 25.65
CA GLN A 416 -5.74 -5.61 25.94
C GLN A 416 -5.16 -4.32 26.52
N VAL A 417 -5.48 -3.21 25.87
CA VAL A 417 -4.92 -1.90 26.19
C VAL A 417 -6.05 -0.94 26.47
N GLU A 418 -6.00 -0.26 27.61
CA GLU A 418 -6.86 0.89 27.89
C GLU A 418 -6.22 2.13 27.27
N ILE A 419 -6.96 2.84 26.42
CA ILE A 419 -6.53 4.13 25.87
C ILE A 419 -6.68 5.19 26.97
N ILE A 420 -5.59 5.86 27.32
CA ILE A 420 -5.53 6.83 28.42
C ILE A 420 -5.42 8.27 27.92
N ASN A 421 -4.92 8.47 26.71
CA ASN A 421 -4.80 9.77 26.08
C ASN A 421 -4.76 9.61 24.55
N SER A 422 -4.87 10.72 23.83
CA SER A 422 -4.77 10.76 22.37
C SER A 422 -4.15 12.08 21.92
N ASP A 423 -3.44 12.03 20.81
CA ASP A 423 -3.12 13.19 19.97
C ASP A 423 -4.01 13.16 18.71
N ASP A 424 -3.78 14.06 17.76
CA ASP A 424 -4.52 14.14 16.50
C ASP A 424 -4.47 12.81 15.72
N PHE A 425 -3.31 12.14 15.74
CA PHE A 425 -3.04 10.95 14.94
C PHE A 425 -2.45 9.78 15.73
N ASP A 426 -2.29 9.86 17.05
CA ASP A 426 -1.77 8.76 17.86
C ASP A 426 -2.58 8.56 19.14
N LEU A 427 -2.57 7.34 19.65
CA LEU A 427 -3.20 6.98 20.91
C LEU A 427 -2.14 6.61 21.93
N PHE A 428 -2.37 6.96 23.19
CA PHE A 428 -1.53 6.52 24.30
C PHE A 428 -2.32 5.54 25.15
N GLY A 429 -1.71 4.42 25.47
CA GLY A 429 -2.39 3.34 26.18
C GLY A 429 -1.57 2.72 27.29
N ARG A 430 -2.25 1.91 28.12
CA ARG A 430 -1.62 1.01 29.09
C ARG A 430 -2.21 -0.39 29.00
N VAL A 431 -1.36 -1.40 29.13
CA VAL A 431 -1.79 -2.80 29.17
C VAL A 431 -2.59 -3.07 30.46
N ILE A 432 -3.62 -3.90 30.34
CA ILE A 432 -4.51 -4.31 31.45
C ILE A 432 -4.22 -5.74 31.90
#